data_AF-A0A957VTT8-F1
#
_entry.id   AF-A0A957VTT8-F1
#
_cell.length_a   1.000
_cell.length_b   1.000
_cell.length_c   1.000
_cell.angle_alpha   90.00
_cell.angle_beta   90.00
_cell.angle_gamma   90.00
#
_symmetry.space_group_name_H-M   'P 1'
#
loop_
_entity.id
_entity.type
_entity.pdbx_description
1 polymer ?
#
loop_
_entity_poly.entity_id
_entity_poly.type
_entity_poly.pdbx_seq_one_letter_code
_entity_poly.pdbx_strand_id
1 'polypeptide(L)'
;MWAWRVENGLQYEFSVAEFSGSNQERQVLEDMLLWQHRLEYGESTLCNHGRFHPCYSWPSNRKQGRKGQKLPLGQISLASGPSLPALQLQGQPQDQTWMELAWSRVIPFDKVIAKEVPVGDGLYKILDGNTGTLLYIGESHQLAKRLKTHSRKNWEPYLPVMSYHSLPEGTLPHQRREWEVDLIGAYYAAFKQPPVFQYRNH
;
A
#
# COMPACT_ATOMS: atom_id res chain seq x y z
N MET A 1 3.89 15.68 -11.79
CA MET A 1 3.19 16.59 -12.72
C MET A 1 4.14 17.40 -13.60
N TRP A 2 4.98 18.31 -13.08
CA TRP A 2 5.86 19.15 -13.94
C TRP A 2 6.62 18.39 -15.05
N ALA A 3 7.28 17.27 -14.72
CA ALA A 3 8.03 16.46 -15.68
C ALA A 3 7.18 15.97 -16.87
N TRP A 4 5.95 15.51 -16.60
CA TRP A 4 5.02 15.05 -17.64
C TRP A 4 4.53 16.18 -18.55
N ARG A 5 4.43 17.40 -18.02
CA ARG A 5 4.11 18.57 -18.85
C ARG A 5 5.26 18.94 -19.78
N VAL A 6 6.49 18.92 -19.27
CA VAL A 6 7.68 19.28 -20.05
C VAL A 6 7.98 18.25 -21.13
N GLU A 7 7.93 16.96 -20.79
CA GLU A 7 8.33 15.90 -21.72
C GLU A 7 7.20 15.44 -22.64
N ASN A 8 5.95 15.44 -22.17
CA ASN A 8 4.81 14.92 -22.93
C ASN A 8 3.79 16.00 -23.34
N GLY A 9 4.00 17.26 -22.96
CA GLY A 9 3.08 18.35 -23.31
C GLY A 9 1.72 18.28 -22.62
N LEU A 10 1.58 17.51 -21.54
CA LEU A 10 0.28 17.35 -20.86
C LEU A 10 -0.26 18.69 -20.33
N GLN A 11 -1.56 18.89 -20.53
CA GLN A 11 -2.35 19.94 -19.87
C GLN A 11 -3.08 19.35 -18.67
N TYR A 12 -3.22 20.14 -17.60
CA TYR A 12 -3.86 19.70 -16.37
C TYR A 12 -5.13 20.49 -16.14
N GLU A 13 -6.18 19.75 -15.79
CA GLU A 13 -7.39 20.28 -15.20
C GLU A 13 -7.43 19.84 -13.74
N PHE A 14 -8.05 20.65 -12.89
CA PHE A 14 -8.25 20.33 -11.48
C PHE A 14 -9.71 20.56 -11.10
N SER A 15 -10.25 19.62 -10.34
CA SER A 15 -11.54 19.74 -9.67
C SER A 15 -11.33 19.61 -8.17
N VAL A 16 -12.16 20.29 -7.39
CA VAL A 16 -12.12 20.23 -5.93
C VAL A 16 -13.51 19.85 -5.44
N ALA A 17 -13.55 18.99 -4.43
CA ALA A 17 -14.76 18.67 -3.69
C ALA A 17 -14.51 18.96 -2.21
N GLU A 18 -15.48 19.58 -1.54
CA GLU A 18 -15.43 19.77 -0.10
C GLU A 18 -15.75 18.44 0.59
N PHE A 19 -15.01 18.15 1.67
CA PHE A 19 -15.20 16.94 2.48
C PHE A 19 -15.31 17.33 3.95
N SER A 20 -16.42 16.98 4.58
CA SER A 20 -16.73 17.35 5.97
C SER A 20 -16.34 16.28 7.00
N GLY A 21 -15.74 15.17 6.58
CA GLY A 21 -15.29 14.11 7.48
C GLY A 21 -13.88 14.31 8.02
N SER A 22 -13.42 13.35 8.82
CA SER A 22 -12.07 13.31 9.37
C SER A 22 -11.01 13.03 8.31
N ASN A 23 -9.75 13.36 8.62
CA ASN A 23 -8.61 13.04 7.76
C ASN A 23 -8.48 11.54 7.45
N GLN A 24 -8.82 10.67 8.41
CA GLN A 24 -8.80 9.23 8.21
C GLN A 24 -9.87 8.79 7.22
N GLU A 25 -11.09 9.31 7.37
CA GLU A 25 -12.19 9.00 6.44
C GLU A 25 -11.86 9.49 5.04
N ARG A 26 -11.25 10.68 4.90
CA ARG A 26 -10.77 11.17 3.61
C ARG A 26 -9.74 10.23 3.00
N GLN A 27 -8.72 9.82 3.77
CA GLN A 27 -7.64 8.97 3.26
C GLN A 27 -8.14 7.59 2.81
N VAL A 28 -9.03 6.96 3.58
CA VAL A 28 -9.58 5.66 3.18
C VAL A 28 -10.51 5.76 1.98
N LEU A 29 -11.25 6.88 1.85
CA LEU A 29 -12.03 7.17 0.64
C LEU A 29 -11.13 7.33 -0.58
N GLU A 30 -10.00 8.03 -0.43
CA GLU A 30 -9.00 8.17 -1.49
C GLU A 30 -8.47 6.80 -1.92
N ASP A 31 -8.14 5.91 -0.98
CA ASP A 31 -7.70 4.55 -1.32
C ASP A 31 -8.78 3.76 -2.07
N MET A 32 -10.04 3.87 -1.65
CA MET A 32 -11.18 3.22 -2.31
C MET A 32 -11.34 3.74 -3.75
N LEU A 33 -11.26 5.05 -3.96
CA LEU A 33 -11.38 5.65 -5.30
C LEU A 33 -10.19 5.25 -6.20
N LEU A 34 -8.98 5.20 -5.64
CA LEU A 34 -7.79 4.74 -6.37
C LEU A 34 -7.91 3.26 -6.76
N TRP A 35 -8.41 2.42 -5.86
CA TRP A 35 -8.69 1.01 -6.15
C TRP A 35 -9.75 0.86 -7.25
N GLN A 36 -10.87 1.58 -7.16
CA GLN A 36 -11.92 1.58 -8.19
C GLN A 36 -11.39 2.03 -9.55
N HIS A 37 -10.58 3.08 -9.58
CA HIS A 37 -9.91 3.51 -10.80
C HIS A 37 -9.03 2.38 -11.38
N ARG A 38 -8.26 1.69 -10.55
CA ARG A 38 -7.42 0.57 -11.03
C ARG A 38 -8.25 -0.61 -11.55
N LEU A 39 -9.43 -0.88 -10.99
CA LEU A 39 -10.35 -1.87 -11.54
C LEU A 39 -10.86 -1.48 -12.93
N GLU A 40 -11.15 -0.19 -13.13
CA GLU A 40 -11.69 0.33 -14.39
C GLU A 40 -10.62 0.44 -15.50
N TYR A 41 -9.44 0.97 -15.16
CA TYR A 41 -8.39 1.32 -16.12
C TYR A 41 -7.22 0.33 -16.15
N GLY A 42 -7.14 -0.60 -15.20
CA GLY A 42 -6.08 -1.63 -15.13
C GLY A 42 -4.72 -1.13 -14.63
N GLU A 43 -4.55 0.18 -14.40
CA GLU A 43 -3.32 0.78 -13.89
C GLU A 43 -3.58 1.92 -12.91
N SER A 44 -2.55 2.29 -12.13
CA SER A 44 -2.64 3.46 -11.25
C SER A 44 -2.61 4.77 -12.05
N THR A 45 -3.28 5.79 -11.52
CA THR A 45 -3.18 7.15 -12.07
C THR A 45 -1.73 7.64 -12.09
N LEU A 46 -1.40 8.52 -13.05
CA LEU A 46 -0.10 9.18 -13.11
C LEU A 46 0.24 9.89 -11.79
N CYS A 47 1.51 9.83 -11.38
CA CYS A 47 2.03 10.51 -10.18
C CYS A 47 1.47 10.04 -8.82
N ASN A 48 0.77 8.92 -8.74
CA ASN A 48 0.40 8.29 -7.47
C ASN A 48 1.36 7.15 -7.08
N HIS A 49 1.31 6.75 -5.81
CA HIS A 49 2.11 5.65 -5.24
C HIS A 49 3.63 5.78 -5.43
N GLY A 50 4.13 7.00 -5.62
CA GLY A 50 5.55 7.26 -5.88
C GLY A 50 5.98 6.99 -7.34
N ARG A 51 5.03 6.69 -8.23
CA ARG A 51 5.26 6.51 -9.66
C ARG A 51 5.64 7.85 -10.29
N PHE A 52 6.69 7.88 -11.11
CA PHE A 52 7.25 9.11 -11.68
C PHE A 52 7.53 8.99 -13.18
N HIS A 53 7.81 10.12 -13.84
CA HIS A 53 8.11 10.13 -15.27
C HIS A 53 9.39 9.31 -15.57
N PRO A 54 9.42 8.49 -16.64
CA PRO A 54 10.56 7.64 -17.01
C PRO A 54 11.91 8.35 -17.06
N CYS A 55 11.94 9.57 -17.60
CA CYS A 55 13.17 10.34 -17.78
C CYS A 55 13.65 11.08 -16.53
N TYR A 56 13.06 10.84 -15.36
CA TYR A 56 13.42 11.56 -14.14
C TYR A 56 13.58 10.64 -12.94
N SER A 57 14.49 11.02 -12.06
CA SER A 57 14.65 10.42 -10.74
C SER A 57 14.30 11.43 -9.65
N TRP A 58 13.68 10.94 -8.58
CA TRP A 58 13.40 11.72 -7.39
C TRP A 58 13.88 10.96 -6.15
N PRO A 59 14.62 11.61 -5.23
CA PRO A 59 15.05 10.97 -4.00
C PRO A 59 13.84 10.69 -3.09
N SER A 60 13.79 9.50 -2.53
CA SER A 60 12.72 9.07 -1.61
C SER A 60 12.70 9.84 -0.29
N ASN A 61 13.81 10.49 0.08
CA ASN A 61 13.93 11.23 1.34
C ASN A 61 14.42 12.67 1.13
N ARG A 62 13.53 13.63 1.42
CA ARG A 62 13.85 15.08 1.33
C ARG A 62 14.99 15.49 2.27
N LYS A 63 15.25 14.76 3.37
CA LYS A 63 16.32 15.07 4.33
C LYS A 63 17.73 14.91 3.75
N GLN A 64 17.89 14.17 2.65
CA GLN A 64 19.20 13.97 2.02
C GLN A 64 19.65 15.16 1.15
N GLY A 65 18.84 16.21 1.02
CA GLY A 65 19.19 17.43 0.27
C GLY A 65 19.35 17.23 -1.25
N ARG A 66 19.17 16.00 -1.75
CA ARG A 66 19.22 15.67 -3.17
C ARG A 66 17.97 16.24 -3.85
N LYS A 67 18.17 16.89 -4.99
CA LYS A 67 17.08 17.37 -5.86
C LYS A 67 16.75 16.27 -6.89
N GLY A 68 15.51 16.23 -7.35
CA GLY A 68 15.19 15.40 -8.51
C GLY A 68 15.90 15.91 -9.76
N GLN A 69 16.25 14.99 -10.65
CA GLN A 69 17.04 15.30 -11.84
C GLN A 69 16.55 14.51 -13.04
N LYS A 70 16.75 15.09 -14.23
CA LYS A 70 16.56 14.40 -15.50
C LYS A 70 17.65 13.32 -15.63
N LEU A 71 17.26 12.13 -16.03
CA LEU A 71 18.17 11.02 -16.26
C LEU A 71 18.92 11.22 -17.59
N PRO A 72 20.14 10.68 -17.72
CA PRO A 72 20.86 10.64 -18.99
C PRO A 72 20.04 9.96 -20.10
N LEU A 73 20.30 10.35 -21.35
CA LEU A 73 19.64 9.76 -22.51
C LEU A 73 19.83 8.23 -22.51
N GLY A 74 18.72 7.50 -22.69
CA GLY A 74 18.71 6.04 -22.67
C GLY A 74 18.54 5.39 -21.29
N GLN A 75 18.54 6.16 -20.19
CA GLN A 75 18.21 5.65 -18.86
C GLN A 75 16.74 5.87 -18.51
N ILE A 76 16.11 4.85 -17.93
CA ILE A 76 14.70 4.88 -17.49
C ILE A 76 14.63 4.63 -15.99
N SER A 77 13.82 5.45 -15.32
CA SER A 77 13.52 5.31 -13.90
C SER A 77 12.69 4.07 -13.63
N LEU A 78 13.13 3.22 -12.69
CA LEU A 78 12.33 2.08 -12.21
C LEU A 78 10.98 2.53 -11.61
N ALA A 79 10.91 3.75 -11.08
CA ALA A 79 9.66 4.33 -10.57
C ALA A 79 8.63 4.64 -11.68
N SER A 80 8.96 4.40 -12.95
CA SER A 80 8.04 4.52 -14.08
C SER A 80 7.55 3.16 -14.61
N GLY A 81 7.93 2.07 -13.95
CA GLY A 81 7.54 0.71 -14.34
C GLY A 81 6.02 0.49 -14.37
N PRO A 82 5.58 -0.62 -14.97
CA PRO A 82 4.16 -0.92 -15.10
C PRO A 82 3.48 -1.09 -13.74
N SER A 83 2.17 -0.86 -13.70
CA SER A 83 1.33 -1.23 -12.57
C SER A 83 1.16 -2.75 -12.50
N LEU A 84 0.91 -3.25 -11.29
CA LEU A 84 0.35 -4.59 -11.14
C LEU A 84 -1.15 -4.58 -11.49
N PRO A 85 -1.73 -5.74 -11.87
CA PRO A 85 -3.18 -5.87 -11.95
C PRO A 85 -3.85 -5.44 -10.64
N ALA A 86 -4.99 -4.78 -10.74
CA ALA A 86 -5.79 -4.40 -9.58
C ALA A 86 -6.31 -5.66 -8.85
N LEU A 87 -6.20 -5.69 -7.53
CA LEU A 87 -6.77 -6.78 -6.76
C LEU A 87 -8.30 -6.74 -6.82
N GLN A 88 -8.92 -7.90 -7.00
CA GLN A 88 -10.38 -8.03 -7.03
C GLN A 88 -10.93 -8.29 -5.64
N LEU A 89 -12.08 -7.68 -5.29
CA LEU A 89 -12.72 -7.95 -4.01
C LEU A 89 -13.31 -9.36 -4.03
N GLN A 90 -12.65 -10.28 -3.34
CA GLN A 90 -13.08 -11.66 -3.16
C GLN A 90 -12.67 -12.20 -1.79
N GLY A 91 -13.51 -13.07 -1.21
CA GLY A 91 -13.29 -13.62 0.13
C GLY A 91 -13.39 -12.57 1.24
N GLN A 92 -12.94 -12.95 2.42
CA GLN A 92 -12.95 -12.15 3.65
C GLN A 92 -11.54 -11.91 4.18
N PRO A 93 -11.29 -10.84 4.94
CA PRO A 93 -9.95 -10.55 5.47
C PRO A 93 -9.31 -11.67 6.30
N GLN A 94 -10.09 -12.60 6.85
CA GLN A 94 -9.58 -13.74 7.61
C GLN A 94 -9.14 -14.90 6.70
N ASP A 95 -9.58 -14.91 5.44
CA ASP A 95 -9.30 -16.00 4.51
C ASP A 95 -7.82 -16.02 4.10
N GLN A 96 -7.31 -17.22 3.84
CA GLN A 96 -5.96 -17.42 3.29
C GLN A 96 -5.87 -17.07 1.80
N THR A 97 -7.00 -16.82 1.15
CA THR A 97 -7.12 -16.48 -0.28
C THR A 97 -7.81 -15.12 -0.48
N TRP A 98 -7.84 -14.27 0.55
CA TRP A 98 -8.47 -12.95 0.47
C TRP A 98 -7.89 -12.13 -0.68
N MET A 99 -8.77 -11.64 -1.56
CA MET A 99 -8.43 -10.94 -2.80
C MET A 99 -7.47 -11.73 -3.71
N GLU A 100 -7.64 -13.05 -3.74
CA GLU A 100 -6.84 -14.01 -4.54
C GLU A 100 -5.34 -14.07 -4.18
N LEU A 101 -4.94 -13.42 -3.09
CA LEU A 101 -3.57 -13.50 -2.59
C LEU A 101 -3.42 -14.71 -1.67
N ALA A 102 -2.30 -15.44 -1.80
CA ALA A 102 -1.94 -16.54 -0.92
C ALA A 102 -1.39 -16.00 0.41
N TRP A 103 -2.28 -15.69 1.34
CA TRP A 103 -1.94 -15.24 2.69
C TRP A 103 -1.44 -16.42 3.55
N SER A 104 -0.44 -16.15 4.38
CA SER A 104 0.03 -17.10 5.37
C SER A 104 -1.10 -17.47 6.34
N ARG A 105 -0.91 -18.58 7.06
CA ARG A 105 -1.66 -18.82 8.30
C ARG A 105 -1.57 -17.61 9.22
N VAL A 106 -2.57 -17.47 10.08
CA VAL A 106 -2.56 -16.44 11.14
C VAL A 106 -1.53 -16.83 12.20
N ILE A 107 -0.72 -15.85 12.61
CA ILE A 107 0.41 -16.03 13.54
C ILE A 107 0.25 -15.00 14.67
N PRO A 108 0.30 -15.40 15.95
CA PRO A 108 0.35 -14.46 17.07
C PRO A 108 1.61 -13.59 17.04
N PHE A 109 1.55 -12.40 17.63
CA PHE A 109 2.77 -11.62 17.89
C PHE A 109 3.57 -12.24 19.04
N ASP A 110 4.40 -13.24 18.73
CA ASP A 110 5.38 -13.81 19.66
C ASP A 110 6.82 -13.46 19.26
N LYS A 111 7.82 -13.99 19.99
CA LYS A 111 9.25 -13.76 19.67
C LYS A 111 9.73 -14.53 18.43
N VAL A 112 8.89 -15.38 17.82
CA VAL A 112 9.24 -16.29 16.71
C VAL A 112 9.02 -15.64 15.34
N ILE A 113 8.41 -14.45 15.26
CA ILE A 113 8.21 -13.65 14.02
C ILE A 113 9.45 -13.64 13.11
N ALA A 114 10.65 -13.48 13.68
CA ALA A 114 11.89 -13.39 12.90
C ALA A 114 12.30 -14.72 12.22
N LYS A 115 11.74 -15.85 12.67
CA LYS A 115 11.99 -17.18 12.07
C LYS A 115 10.91 -17.56 11.06
N GLU A 116 9.66 -17.16 11.28
CA GLU A 116 8.53 -17.58 10.42
C GLU A 116 8.24 -16.63 9.26
N VAL A 117 8.65 -15.36 9.36
CA VAL A 117 8.38 -14.36 8.31
C VAL A 117 9.58 -14.27 7.36
N PRO A 118 9.36 -14.38 6.04
CA PRO A 118 10.42 -14.28 5.06
C PRO A 118 11.05 -12.89 5.03
N VAL A 119 12.31 -12.86 4.60
CA VAL A 119 13.02 -11.62 4.29
C VAL A 119 12.59 -11.16 2.91
N GLY A 120 12.29 -9.87 2.76
CA GLY A 120 11.99 -9.25 1.48
C GLY A 120 10.69 -8.46 1.47
N ASP A 121 10.19 -8.26 0.25
CA ASP A 121 8.98 -7.53 -0.07
C ASP A 121 7.72 -8.31 0.30
N GLY A 122 6.74 -7.61 0.87
CA GLY A 122 5.49 -8.26 1.25
C GLY A 122 4.38 -7.31 1.67
N LEU A 123 3.18 -7.85 1.68
CA LEU A 123 1.99 -7.27 2.28
C LEU A 123 1.71 -7.97 3.60
N TYR A 124 1.09 -7.28 4.54
CA TYR A 124 0.65 -7.87 5.79
C TYR A 124 -0.69 -7.28 6.24
N LYS A 125 -1.45 -8.12 6.94
CA LYS A 125 -2.67 -7.78 7.65
C LYS A 125 -2.51 -8.11 9.12
N ILE A 126 -3.06 -7.27 9.98
CA ILE A 126 -3.15 -7.47 11.43
C ILE A 126 -4.63 -7.53 11.77
N LEU A 127 -5.03 -8.59 12.45
CA LEU A 127 -6.40 -8.90 12.84
C LEU A 127 -6.47 -8.95 14.37
N ASP A 128 -7.66 -8.76 14.92
CA ASP A 128 -7.95 -9.19 16.28
C ASP A 128 -8.20 -10.70 16.29
N GLY A 129 -7.40 -11.45 17.06
CA GLY A 129 -7.48 -12.89 17.16
C GLY A 129 -8.77 -13.41 17.80
N ASN A 130 -9.47 -12.56 18.54
CA ASN A 130 -10.76 -12.92 19.16
C ASN A 130 -11.93 -12.76 18.20
N THR A 131 -11.98 -11.66 17.45
CA THR A 131 -13.14 -11.29 16.63
C THR A 131 -12.91 -11.44 15.13
N GLY A 132 -11.66 -11.60 14.69
CA GLY A 132 -11.27 -11.51 13.29
C GLY A 132 -11.32 -10.08 12.72
N THR A 133 -11.58 -9.05 13.53
CA THR A 133 -11.66 -7.65 13.06
C THR A 133 -10.35 -7.21 12.43
N LEU A 134 -10.40 -6.57 11.26
CA LEU A 134 -9.21 -6.06 10.59
C LEU A 134 -8.71 -4.79 11.27
N LEU A 135 -7.52 -4.88 11.87
CA LEU A 135 -6.90 -3.81 12.64
C LEU A 135 -6.04 -2.91 11.76
N TYR A 136 -5.25 -3.51 10.86
CA TYR A 136 -4.28 -2.77 10.06
C TYR A 136 -3.86 -3.53 8.80
N ILE A 137 -3.58 -2.81 7.72
CA ILE A 137 -2.99 -3.34 6.49
C ILE A 137 -1.72 -2.53 6.17
N GLY A 138 -0.67 -3.20 5.69
CA GLY A 138 0.48 -2.47 5.17
C GLY A 138 1.37 -3.26 4.23
N GLU A 139 2.34 -2.55 3.66
CA GLU A 139 3.43 -3.12 2.86
C GLU A 139 4.79 -2.91 3.53
N SER A 140 5.80 -3.67 3.08
CA SER A 140 7.19 -3.44 3.44
C SER A 140 8.14 -4.12 2.47
N HIS A 141 9.30 -3.49 2.25
CA HIS A 141 10.46 -4.12 1.61
C HIS A 141 11.33 -4.96 2.59
N GLN A 142 11.01 -4.87 3.88
CA GLN A 142 11.63 -5.64 4.96
C GLN A 142 10.50 -6.18 5.85
N LEU A 143 9.72 -7.13 5.32
CA LEU A 143 8.50 -7.63 5.95
C LEU A 143 8.73 -8.10 7.39
N ALA A 144 9.69 -9.01 7.61
CA ALA A 144 10.02 -9.51 8.95
C ALA A 144 10.38 -8.41 9.95
N LYS A 145 11.14 -7.40 9.52
CA LYS A 145 11.51 -6.26 10.38
C LYS A 145 10.30 -5.40 10.71
N ARG A 146 9.44 -5.12 9.73
CA ARG A 146 8.24 -4.30 9.91
C ARG A 146 7.24 -4.96 10.87
N LEU A 147 7.00 -6.26 10.71
CA LEU A 147 6.13 -7.02 11.61
C LEU A 147 6.71 -7.11 13.02
N LYS A 148 8.02 -7.27 13.17
CA LYS A 148 8.70 -7.17 14.48
C LYS A 148 8.58 -5.78 15.12
N THR A 149 8.47 -4.71 14.34
CA THR A 149 8.18 -3.38 14.87
C THR A 149 6.74 -3.29 15.35
N HIS A 150 5.78 -3.80 14.57
CA HIS A 150 4.36 -3.83 14.95
C HIS A 150 4.09 -4.69 16.19
N SER A 151 4.82 -5.78 16.38
CA SER A 151 4.70 -6.64 17.57
C SER A 151 5.10 -5.95 18.89
N ARG A 152 5.68 -4.75 18.82
CA ARG A 152 6.10 -3.95 19.98
C ARG A 152 5.17 -2.78 20.27
N LYS A 153 4.16 -2.57 19.43
CA LYS A 153 3.18 -1.50 19.61
C LYS A 153 2.09 -1.91 20.59
N ASN A 154 1.38 -0.91 21.11
CA ASN A 154 0.19 -1.15 21.89
C ASN A 154 -1.01 -1.37 20.95
N TRP A 155 -1.66 -2.53 21.08
CA TRP A 155 -2.85 -2.91 20.33
C TRP A 155 -4.07 -3.07 21.23
N GLU A 156 -3.97 -2.74 22.52
CA GLU A 156 -5.09 -2.86 23.45
C GLU A 156 -6.32 -2.06 22.95
N PRO A 157 -7.54 -2.59 23.15
CA PRO A 157 -7.86 -3.82 23.89
C PRO A 157 -7.83 -5.11 23.05
N TYR A 158 -7.32 -5.07 21.82
CA TYR A 158 -7.35 -6.20 20.90
C TYR A 158 -6.27 -7.24 21.19
N LEU A 159 -6.50 -8.48 20.74
CA LEU A 159 -5.49 -9.54 20.74
C LEU A 159 -4.85 -9.62 19.35
N PRO A 160 -3.78 -8.87 19.05
CA PRO A 160 -3.30 -8.76 17.69
C PRO A 160 -2.65 -10.05 17.19
N VAL A 161 -3.11 -10.51 16.03
CA VAL A 161 -2.53 -11.61 15.25
C VAL A 161 -2.25 -11.10 13.83
N MET A 162 -1.27 -11.69 13.14
CA MET A 162 -0.83 -11.24 11.83
C MET A 162 -0.94 -12.34 10.77
N SER A 163 -1.05 -11.93 9.52
CA SER A 163 -0.88 -12.79 8.35
C SER A 163 -0.20 -11.96 7.26
N TYR A 164 0.57 -12.61 6.40
CA TYR A 164 1.36 -11.94 5.39
C TYR A 164 1.27 -12.62 4.03
N HIS A 165 1.58 -11.86 2.98
CA HIS A 165 1.76 -12.35 1.63
C HIS A 165 3.11 -11.88 1.11
N SER A 166 3.97 -12.83 0.72
CA SER A 166 5.27 -12.53 0.13
C SER A 166 5.10 -12.09 -1.30
N LEU A 167 5.76 -11.01 -1.68
CA LEU A 167 5.77 -10.55 -3.06
C LEU A 167 6.97 -11.12 -3.82
N PRO A 168 6.88 -11.30 -5.15
CA PRO A 168 8.02 -11.72 -5.95
C PRO A 168 9.22 -10.78 -5.79
N GLU A 169 10.43 -11.34 -5.90
CA GLU A 169 11.65 -10.53 -5.93
C GLU A 169 11.62 -9.53 -7.09
N GLY A 170 12.07 -8.30 -6.82
CA GLY A 170 12.05 -7.22 -7.82
C GLY A 170 10.73 -6.45 -7.89
N THR A 171 9.76 -6.74 -7.02
CA THR A 171 8.54 -5.94 -6.92
C THR A 171 8.88 -4.48 -6.60
N LEU A 172 8.39 -3.57 -7.44
CA LEU A 172 8.74 -2.15 -7.36
C LEU A 172 8.00 -1.47 -6.19
N PRO A 173 8.57 -0.41 -5.59
CA PRO A 173 7.92 0.27 -4.48
C PRO A 173 6.50 0.76 -4.76
N HIS A 174 6.23 1.27 -5.97
CA HIS A 174 4.89 1.73 -6.34
C HIS A 174 3.91 0.57 -6.49
N GLN A 175 4.38 -0.60 -6.92
CA GLN A 175 3.58 -1.82 -7.08
C GLN A 175 3.13 -2.38 -5.72
N ARG A 176 4.03 -2.35 -4.71
CA ARG A 176 3.65 -2.74 -3.34
C ARG A 176 2.60 -1.81 -2.75
N ARG A 177 2.80 -0.49 -2.96
CA ARG A 177 1.87 0.52 -2.49
C ARG A 177 0.52 0.45 -3.20
N GLU A 178 0.53 0.16 -4.49
CA GLU A 178 -0.63 -0.16 -5.31
C GLU A 178 -1.50 -1.24 -4.65
N TRP A 179 -0.95 -2.42 -4.36
CA TRP A 179 -1.71 -3.50 -3.72
C TRP A 179 -2.09 -3.23 -2.26
N GLU A 180 -1.28 -2.49 -1.50
CA GLU A 180 -1.69 -2.02 -0.16
C GLU A 180 -2.96 -1.14 -0.24
N VAL A 181 -2.98 -0.21 -1.19
CA VAL A 181 -4.12 0.69 -1.42
C VAL A 181 -5.34 -0.09 -1.92
N ASP A 182 -5.16 -1.07 -2.81
CA ASP A 182 -6.26 -1.94 -3.24
C ASP A 182 -6.89 -2.68 -2.06
N LEU A 183 -6.07 -3.26 -1.16
CA LEU A 183 -6.56 -3.98 0.02
C LEU A 183 -7.35 -3.07 0.97
N ILE A 184 -6.85 -1.85 1.21
CA ILE A 184 -7.52 -0.87 2.08
C ILE A 184 -8.83 -0.39 1.43
N GLY A 185 -8.76 -0.04 0.14
CA GLY A 185 -9.89 0.46 -0.64
C GLY A 185 -11.01 -0.57 -0.77
N ALA A 186 -10.67 -1.82 -1.08
CA ALA A 186 -11.62 -2.92 -1.19
C ALA A 186 -12.28 -3.25 0.15
N TYR A 187 -11.51 -3.25 1.25
CA TYR A 187 -12.06 -3.40 2.59
C TYR A 187 -13.06 -2.29 2.91
N TYR A 188 -12.69 -1.03 2.67
CA TYR A 188 -13.59 0.10 2.92
C TYR A 188 -14.85 0.02 2.04
N ALA A 189 -14.72 -0.39 0.78
CA ALA A 189 -15.86 -0.56 -0.11
C ALA A 189 -16.86 -1.60 0.43
N ALA A 190 -16.37 -2.71 0.99
CA ALA A 190 -17.18 -3.79 1.55
C ALA A 190 -17.80 -3.47 2.91
N PHE A 191 -17.02 -2.87 3.82
CA PHE A 191 -17.41 -2.71 5.23
C PHE A 191 -17.82 -1.29 5.61
N LYS A 192 -17.60 -0.30 4.74
CA LYS A 192 -17.86 1.14 4.97
C LYS A 192 -17.15 1.71 6.19
N GLN A 193 -16.05 1.10 6.61
CA GLN A 193 -15.20 1.54 7.70
C GLN A 193 -13.73 1.21 7.39
N PRO A 194 -12.77 2.06 7.78
CA PRO A 194 -11.35 1.73 7.66
C PRO A 194 -10.98 0.60 8.62
N PRO A 195 -9.86 -0.12 8.38
CA PRO A 195 -9.28 -0.94 9.44
C PRO A 195 -9.02 -0.07 10.68
N VAL A 196 -9.23 -0.64 11.87
CA VAL A 196 -9.38 0.11 13.13
C VAL A 196 -8.29 1.15 13.37
N PHE A 197 -7.04 0.77 13.11
CA PHE A 197 -5.85 1.60 13.32
C PHE A 197 -5.26 2.15 12.02
N GLN A 198 -5.89 1.93 10.88
CA GLN A 198 -5.42 2.48 9.61
C GLN A 198 -5.43 4.00 9.69
N TYR A 199 -4.33 4.65 9.32
CA TYR A 199 -4.16 6.11 9.40
C TYR A 199 -4.25 6.72 10.80
N ARG A 200 -4.22 5.90 11.87
CA ARG A 200 -4.15 6.36 13.25
C ARG A 200 -2.82 5.98 13.87
N ASN A 201 -2.31 6.84 14.75
CA ASN A 201 -1.19 6.50 15.62
C ASN A 201 -1.72 5.56 16.73
N HIS A 202 -0.95 4.51 16.99
CA HIS A 202 -1.11 3.53 18.07
C HIS A 202 0.28 2.98 18.41
#